data_AF-A0A329SKI2-F1
#
_entry.id   AF-A0A329SKI2-F1
#
_cell.length_a   1.000
_cell.length_b   1.000
_cell.length_c   1.000
_cell.angle_alpha   90.00
_cell.angle_beta   90.00
_cell.angle_gamma   90.00
#
_symmetry.space_group_name_H-M   'P 1'
#
loop_
_entity.id
_entity.type
_entity.pdbx_description
1 polymer ?
#
loop_
_entity_poly.entity_id
_entity_poly.type
_entity_poly.pdbx_seq_one_letter_code
_entity_poly.pdbx_strand_id
1 'polypeptide(L)'
;MSTPRPSSIVAIVFAALLAFAAAQNSVVQEDTTASWPSLNFQFSIRRTATEVHGQSAFSVLANPIVSSDTTSVLYNTFTSFAEDGMLFNYSLVDGVAYVSHSFLDGSENPQVQCMDTNMLPPVNAIVAALSNAEVVATILASNGKAISCSSGNSFRTSVNGIEFGLCFSSSSGFMMYGSDMDIKVEYAEKNTPILAPKMDKNAKTACEIVSSPSSVTSIGKSLLTGEEIVVDARNLMAAFDFSMDESCSCKSEPRPCVFIHGLGVLTEEEENLDTYDYWGNMTGHTPCCSTTKYAVLNTVNNSWTDHIQQQKVCDHILEVSETSKGRKVSDTIIVSHSMGGLMVAGAIANGLCSLDKSTTWVSTGSPITGSMASDYFQESCKDQTNLFMEKFVETTGFCPADDGIKSLAYIHERYSNPILDVAYEAAQRAYRDNVYALMCSNSYSGIISSYQVGFWALGSVVSHKSRKNDGMVEFHSCAGGIPASKFGDDYRDRFYVSKLNHYDVAFRGGDALLDKAKMPVKWFECLL
;
A
#
# COMPACT_ATOMS: atom_id res chain seq x y z
N MET A 1 -7.30 -39.10 -19.85
CA MET A 1 -5.97 -39.70 -19.63
C MET A 1 -5.00 -39.15 -20.68
N SER A 2 -4.33 -38.06 -20.35
CA SER A 2 -3.14 -37.55 -21.04
C SER A 2 -2.41 -36.74 -19.99
N THR A 3 -1.28 -37.26 -19.53
CA THR A 3 -0.43 -36.71 -18.49
C THR A 3 0.36 -35.51 -19.00
N PRO A 4 0.52 -34.42 -18.23
CA PRO A 4 1.60 -33.47 -18.47
C PRO A 4 2.88 -34.00 -17.78
N ARG A 5 3.98 -34.03 -18.55
CA ARG A 5 5.33 -34.30 -18.04
C ARG A 5 5.82 -33.10 -17.19
N PRO A 6 6.73 -33.35 -16.23
CA PRO A 6 7.18 -32.33 -15.29
C PRO A 6 8.12 -31.35 -16.00
N SER A 7 7.76 -30.06 -16.01
CA SER A 7 8.69 -29.00 -16.38
C SER A 7 9.74 -28.88 -15.28
N SER A 8 10.99 -29.10 -15.67
CA SER A 8 12.16 -29.04 -14.81
C SER A 8 12.27 -27.67 -14.12
N ILE A 9 12.34 -27.70 -12.79
CA ILE A 9 12.72 -26.55 -11.95
C ILE A 9 14.16 -26.19 -12.30
N VAL A 10 14.34 -25.13 -13.09
CA VAL A 10 15.61 -24.42 -13.18
C VAL A 10 15.59 -23.37 -12.09
N ALA A 11 16.36 -23.61 -11.03
CA ALA A 11 16.64 -22.60 -10.02
C ALA A 11 17.48 -21.49 -10.66
N ILE A 12 16.84 -20.37 -11.01
CA ILE A 12 17.54 -19.16 -11.44
C ILE A 12 17.92 -18.40 -10.17
N VAL A 13 19.16 -18.56 -9.74
CA VAL A 13 19.79 -17.66 -8.78
C VAL A 13 20.10 -16.37 -9.54
N PHE A 14 19.27 -15.34 -9.37
CA PHE A 14 19.55 -14.01 -9.91
C PHE A 14 20.69 -13.37 -9.11
N ALA A 15 21.89 -13.37 -9.69
CA ALA A 15 22.98 -12.52 -9.27
C ALA A 15 22.67 -11.07 -9.67
N ALA A 16 22.07 -10.30 -8.77
CA ALA A 16 21.74 -8.89 -8.93
C ALA A 16 22.98 -7.96 -8.82
N LEU A 17 24.04 -8.23 -9.59
CA LEU A 17 25.30 -7.46 -9.53
C LEU A 17 25.82 -6.91 -10.86
N LEU A 18 25.08 -7.00 -11.97
CA LEU A 18 25.55 -6.50 -13.26
C LEU A 18 24.47 -5.75 -14.04
N ALA A 19 24.12 -4.55 -13.56
CA ALA A 19 23.50 -3.50 -14.37
C ALA A 19 24.06 -2.12 -14.01
N PHE A 20 25.39 -2.01 -13.93
CA PHE A 20 26.11 -0.73 -13.84
C PHE A 20 26.98 -0.54 -15.09
N ALA A 21 26.39 -0.52 -16.29
CA ALA A 21 27.16 -0.27 -17.51
C ALA A 21 26.31 0.18 -18.70
N ALA A 22 25.53 1.25 -18.56
CA ALA A 22 25.18 2.06 -19.72
C ALA A 22 24.86 3.49 -19.29
N ALA A 23 25.65 4.44 -19.81
CA ALA A 23 25.49 5.89 -19.73
C ALA A 23 25.92 6.60 -18.43
N GLN A 24 27.23 6.72 -18.18
CA GLN A 24 27.77 7.87 -17.42
C GLN A 24 29.07 8.39 -18.05
N ASN A 25 29.07 9.66 -18.46
CA ASN A 25 30.24 10.42 -18.88
C ASN A 25 31.03 10.87 -17.64
N SER A 26 32.34 10.79 -17.75
CA SER A 26 33.35 11.09 -16.74
C SER A 26 33.23 12.50 -16.15
N VAL A 27 33.17 12.61 -14.82
CA VAL A 27 33.55 13.83 -14.10
C VAL A 27 34.34 13.43 -12.85
N VAL A 28 35.42 14.20 -12.64
CA VAL A 28 36.55 14.00 -11.74
C VAL A 28 36.14 14.13 -10.26
N GLN A 29 36.75 13.27 -9.45
CA GLN A 29 36.67 13.17 -8.00
C GLN A 29 37.46 14.31 -7.33
N GLU A 30 36.83 15.05 -6.44
CA GLU A 30 37.53 15.86 -5.43
C GLU A 30 37.36 15.19 -4.06
N ASP A 31 38.49 14.89 -3.45
CA ASP A 31 38.67 14.27 -2.15
C ASP A 31 38.77 15.37 -1.06
N THR A 32 38.59 14.99 0.21
CA THR A 32 38.81 15.76 1.45
C THR A 32 37.60 16.41 2.16
N THR A 33 36.89 15.60 2.94
CA THR A 33 36.68 15.72 4.40
C THR A 33 36.35 14.30 4.90
N ALA A 34 36.37 14.01 6.20
CA ALA A 34 35.97 12.69 6.72
C ALA A 34 34.49 12.42 6.38
N SER A 35 34.27 11.95 5.15
CA SER A 35 32.96 11.68 4.58
C SER A 35 32.36 10.52 5.35
N TRP A 36 31.14 10.70 5.83
CA TRP A 36 30.36 9.56 6.31
C TRP A 36 30.34 8.47 5.24
N PRO A 37 30.34 7.18 5.63
CA PRO A 37 30.31 6.11 4.66
C PRO A 37 28.99 6.10 3.91
N SER A 38 29.03 5.63 2.66
CA SER A 38 27.81 5.20 1.98
C SER A 38 27.27 3.96 2.69
N LEU A 39 25.96 3.76 2.69
CA LEU A 39 25.29 2.66 3.36
C LEU A 39 24.63 1.74 2.33
N ASN A 40 24.66 0.45 2.60
CA ASN A 40 23.89 -0.55 1.89
C ASN A 40 22.85 -1.16 2.83
N PHE A 41 21.57 -0.85 2.60
CA PHE A 41 20.45 -1.41 3.35
C PHE A 41 19.95 -2.66 2.65
N GLN A 42 20.06 -3.83 3.27
CA GLN A 42 19.53 -5.09 2.77
C GLN A 42 18.27 -5.44 3.57
N PHE A 43 17.14 -5.42 2.90
CA PHE A 43 15.84 -5.75 3.47
C PHE A 43 15.56 -7.24 3.28
N SER A 44 15.06 -7.89 4.33
CA SER A 44 14.61 -9.29 4.32
C SER A 44 13.19 -9.34 4.86
N ILE A 45 12.23 -9.50 3.96
CA ILE A 45 10.80 -9.50 4.24
C ILE A 45 10.38 -10.90 4.73
N ARG A 46 9.63 -10.94 5.82
CA ARG A 46 9.11 -12.18 6.41
C ARG A 46 7.64 -12.41 6.08
N ARG A 47 6.89 -11.34 5.85
CA ARG A 47 5.46 -11.38 5.55
C ARG A 47 5.23 -11.17 4.06
N THR A 48 4.65 -12.15 3.38
CA THR A 48 4.41 -12.11 1.92
C THR A 48 3.56 -10.91 1.50
N ALA A 49 2.65 -10.45 2.37
CA ALA A 49 1.85 -9.25 2.13
C ALA A 49 2.68 -7.97 2.05
N THR A 50 3.95 -7.94 2.48
CA THR A 50 4.80 -6.73 2.43
C THR A 50 5.91 -6.83 1.37
N GLU A 51 5.82 -7.79 0.44
CA GLU A 51 6.77 -7.89 -0.68
C GLU A 51 6.69 -6.68 -1.60
N VAL A 52 7.85 -6.24 -2.11
CA VAL A 52 7.94 -5.08 -3.00
C VAL A 52 8.24 -5.58 -4.41
N HIS A 53 7.35 -5.31 -5.37
CA HIS A 53 7.42 -5.89 -6.72
C HIS A 53 7.59 -7.42 -6.71
N GLY A 54 6.91 -8.12 -5.79
CA GLY A 54 7.00 -9.57 -5.61
C GLY A 54 8.35 -10.07 -5.07
N GLN A 55 9.19 -9.19 -4.54
CA GLN A 55 10.50 -9.55 -3.98
C GLN A 55 10.47 -9.48 -2.45
N SER A 56 10.91 -10.57 -1.82
CA SER A 56 11.07 -10.67 -0.37
C SER A 56 12.47 -10.29 0.13
N ALA A 57 13.41 -10.01 -0.77
CA ALA A 57 14.73 -9.49 -0.41
C ALA A 57 15.23 -8.53 -1.48
N PHE A 58 15.70 -7.36 -1.05
CA PHE A 58 16.23 -6.34 -1.95
C PHE A 58 17.21 -5.41 -1.21
N SER A 59 17.94 -4.60 -1.96
CA SER A 59 18.92 -3.66 -1.40
C SER A 59 18.65 -2.23 -1.82
N VAL A 60 18.98 -1.28 -0.94
CA VAL A 60 18.93 0.16 -1.19
C VAL A 60 20.31 0.75 -0.91
N LEU A 61 20.92 1.33 -1.95
CA LEU A 61 22.15 2.09 -1.82
C LEU A 61 21.82 3.48 -1.29
N ALA A 62 22.63 4.00 -0.37
CA ALA A 62 22.43 5.31 0.23
C ALA A 62 23.75 6.08 0.39
N ASN A 63 23.82 7.29 -0.15
CA ASN A 63 25.00 8.16 -0.07
C ASN A 63 24.72 9.39 0.81
N PRO A 64 25.57 9.71 1.79
CA PRO A 64 25.32 10.80 2.72
C PRO A 64 25.60 12.18 2.10
N ILE A 65 24.75 13.14 2.45
CA ILE A 65 24.92 14.57 2.33
C ILE A 65 24.95 15.10 3.76
N VAL A 66 26.15 15.34 4.27
CA VAL A 66 26.38 15.78 5.65
C VAL A 66 26.43 17.30 5.69
N SER A 67 25.79 17.92 6.68
CA SER A 67 25.91 19.36 6.89
C SER A 67 27.34 19.76 7.24
N SER A 68 27.71 21.02 6.97
CA SER A 68 29.06 21.53 7.21
C SER A 68 29.51 21.45 8.67
N ASP A 69 28.56 21.50 9.61
CA ASP A 69 28.79 21.35 11.05
C ASP A 69 28.71 19.90 11.54
N THR A 70 28.45 18.94 10.63
CA THR A 70 28.31 17.50 10.90
C THR A 70 27.19 17.12 11.86
N THR A 71 26.22 18.01 12.08
CA THR A 71 25.10 17.79 13.02
C THR A 71 23.85 17.22 12.36
N SER A 72 23.77 17.24 11.03
CA SER A 72 22.64 16.70 10.27
C SER A 72 23.09 15.98 9.01
N VAL A 73 22.27 15.03 8.57
CA VAL A 73 22.52 14.24 7.38
C VAL A 73 21.24 14.01 6.59
N LEU A 74 21.37 13.99 5.27
CA LEU A 74 20.37 13.48 4.34
C LEU A 74 21.05 12.41 3.48
N TYR A 75 20.40 11.29 3.22
CA TYR A 75 20.91 10.30 2.30
C TYR A 75 20.20 10.37 0.95
N ASN A 76 20.98 10.50 -0.12
CA ASN A 76 20.50 10.18 -1.47
C ASN A 76 20.40 8.67 -1.60
N THR A 77 19.33 8.15 -2.20
CA THR A 77 19.08 6.70 -2.23
C THR A 77 18.76 6.19 -3.62
N PHE A 78 19.07 4.93 -3.89
CA PHE A 78 18.75 4.25 -5.15
C PHE A 78 18.40 2.79 -4.93
N THR A 79 17.37 2.32 -5.63
CA THR A 79 17.05 0.89 -5.77
C THR A 79 16.32 0.64 -7.09
N SER A 80 16.27 -0.62 -7.52
CA SER A 80 15.67 -1.02 -8.79
C SER A 80 14.94 -2.35 -8.65
N PHE A 81 13.79 -2.47 -9.29
CA PHE A 81 12.96 -3.67 -9.31
C PHE A 81 12.58 -4.03 -10.74
N ALA A 82 12.56 -5.33 -11.05
CA ALA A 82 12.06 -5.84 -12.32
C ALA A 82 10.74 -6.58 -12.07
N GLU A 83 9.72 -6.25 -12.84
CA GLU A 83 8.36 -6.81 -12.73
C GLU A 83 7.70 -6.78 -14.11
N ASP A 84 7.08 -7.89 -14.53
CA ASP A 84 6.32 -8.00 -15.78
C ASP A 84 7.02 -7.47 -17.05
N GLY A 85 8.33 -7.69 -17.17
CA GLY A 85 9.11 -7.23 -18.32
C GLY A 85 9.55 -5.76 -18.26
N MET A 86 9.19 -5.05 -17.19
CA MET A 86 9.55 -3.66 -16.92
C MET A 86 10.63 -3.56 -15.84
N LEU A 87 11.46 -2.52 -15.95
CA LEU A 87 12.41 -2.09 -14.93
C LEU A 87 11.90 -0.80 -14.29
N PHE A 88 11.76 -0.80 -12.97
CA PHE A 88 11.41 0.35 -12.15
C PHE A 88 12.63 0.76 -11.34
N ASN A 89 13.12 1.98 -11.55
CA ASN A 89 14.16 2.57 -10.70
C ASN A 89 13.55 3.63 -9.80
N TYR A 90 13.92 3.58 -8.53
CA TYR A 90 13.49 4.54 -7.53
C TYR A 90 14.72 5.25 -6.98
N SER A 91 14.67 6.57 -6.94
CA SER A 91 15.79 7.38 -6.42
C SER A 91 15.30 8.55 -5.57
N LEU A 92 16.06 8.88 -4.52
CA LEU A 92 15.89 10.11 -3.76
C LEU A 92 17.19 10.91 -3.94
N VAL A 93 17.07 12.13 -4.47
CA VAL A 93 18.24 12.99 -4.73
C VAL A 93 17.92 14.39 -4.25
N ASP A 94 18.73 14.89 -3.31
CA ASP A 94 18.59 16.21 -2.69
C ASP A 94 17.18 16.43 -2.09
N GLY A 95 16.60 15.36 -1.54
CA GLY A 95 15.28 15.37 -0.91
C GLY A 95 14.10 15.21 -1.87
N VAL A 96 14.34 15.17 -3.18
CA VAL A 96 13.31 14.93 -4.21
C VAL A 96 13.29 13.45 -4.59
N ALA A 97 12.10 12.83 -4.58
CA ALA A 97 11.90 11.43 -4.94
C ALA A 97 11.48 11.29 -6.40
N TYR A 98 12.08 10.34 -7.10
CA TYR A 98 11.83 10.03 -8.50
C TYR A 98 11.56 8.55 -8.68
N VAL A 99 10.63 8.24 -9.59
CA VAL A 99 10.46 6.92 -10.19
C VAL A 99 10.72 7.02 -11.68
N SER A 100 11.46 6.06 -12.22
CA SER A 100 11.56 5.87 -13.67
C SER A 100 11.19 4.46 -14.05
N HIS A 101 10.46 4.28 -15.13
CA HIS A 101 10.16 2.96 -15.67
C HIS A 101 10.55 2.85 -17.15
N SER A 102 11.02 1.67 -17.54
CA SER A 102 11.40 1.34 -18.93
C SER A 102 11.21 -0.15 -19.19
N PHE A 103 10.98 -0.52 -20.44
CA PHE A 103 11.03 -1.94 -20.83
C PHE A 103 12.43 -2.51 -20.63
N LEU A 104 12.53 -3.75 -20.18
CA LEU A 104 13.81 -4.45 -20.00
C LEU A 104 14.56 -4.65 -21.32
N ASP A 105 13.86 -4.64 -22.45
CA ASP A 105 14.43 -4.77 -23.79
C ASP A 105 15.01 -3.46 -24.35
N GLY A 106 14.83 -2.33 -23.64
CA GLY A 106 15.32 -1.01 -24.04
C GLY A 106 14.62 -0.42 -25.26
N SER A 107 13.42 -0.91 -25.60
CA SER A 107 12.65 -0.47 -26.78
C SER A 107 12.19 0.99 -26.70
N GLU A 108 12.04 1.56 -25.50
CA GLU A 108 11.60 2.93 -25.28
C GLU A 108 12.48 3.70 -24.29
N ASN A 109 12.45 5.03 -24.39
CA ASN A 109 13.10 5.89 -23.42
C ASN A 109 12.41 5.77 -22.05
N PRO A 110 13.17 5.78 -20.95
CA PRO A 110 12.59 5.70 -19.61
C PRO A 110 11.68 6.90 -19.36
N GLN A 111 10.44 6.62 -18.95
CA GLN A 111 9.55 7.65 -18.45
C GLN A 111 9.89 7.93 -17.00
N VAL A 112 9.97 9.21 -16.65
CA VAL A 112 10.41 9.66 -15.32
C VAL A 112 9.35 10.57 -14.72
N GLN A 113 9.02 10.35 -13.45
CA GLN A 113 8.07 11.15 -12.69
C GLN A 113 8.60 11.39 -11.28
N CYS A 114 8.17 12.50 -10.69
CA CYS A 114 8.44 12.79 -9.29
C CYS A 114 7.35 12.19 -8.41
N MET A 115 7.72 11.79 -7.20
CA MET A 115 6.81 11.17 -6.25
C MET A 115 6.45 12.17 -5.16
N ASP A 116 5.16 12.35 -4.89
CA ASP A 116 4.65 13.26 -3.86
C ASP A 116 4.92 12.76 -2.43
N THR A 117 5.36 11.51 -2.30
CA THR A 117 5.82 10.92 -1.04
C THR A 117 7.03 10.04 -1.29
N ASN A 118 7.95 9.98 -0.31
CA ASN A 118 9.06 9.06 -0.35
C ASN A 118 8.56 7.63 -0.07
N MET A 119 8.05 6.95 -1.10
CA MET A 119 7.53 5.58 -0.97
C MET A 119 8.61 4.52 -0.95
N LEU A 120 9.84 4.88 -1.35
CA LEU A 120 11.03 4.05 -1.12
C LEU A 120 11.03 3.53 0.32
N PRO A 121 11.60 2.33 0.58
CA PRO A 121 11.96 1.97 1.94
C PRO A 121 12.62 3.18 2.60
N PRO A 122 11.99 3.82 3.61
CA PRO A 122 12.27 5.22 3.93
C PRO A 122 13.58 5.31 4.72
N VAL A 123 14.71 5.17 4.02
CA VAL A 123 16.07 5.19 4.58
C VAL A 123 16.28 6.43 5.45
N ASN A 124 15.83 7.60 5.01
CA ASN A 124 15.97 8.82 5.81
C ASN A 124 15.09 8.81 7.08
N ALA A 125 13.96 8.09 7.10
CA ALA A 125 13.21 7.86 8.34
C ALA A 125 13.93 6.88 9.26
N ILE A 126 14.58 5.84 8.71
CA ILE A 126 15.45 4.94 9.48
C ILE A 126 16.60 5.74 10.11
N VAL A 127 17.30 6.56 9.31
CA VAL A 127 18.39 7.44 9.76
C VAL A 127 17.94 8.38 10.88
N ALA A 128 16.77 8.99 10.74
CA ALA A 128 16.18 9.81 11.81
C ALA A 128 15.92 9.00 13.09
N ALA A 129 15.36 7.79 12.95
CA ALA A 129 15.04 6.91 14.07
C ALA A 129 16.28 6.41 14.83
N LEU A 130 17.39 6.16 14.15
CA LEU A 130 18.66 5.74 14.78
C LEU A 130 19.18 6.77 15.80
N SER A 131 18.86 8.06 15.60
CA SER A 131 19.22 9.11 16.55
C SER A 131 18.47 9.00 17.88
N ASN A 132 17.33 8.31 17.88
CA ASN A 132 16.48 8.05 19.05
C ASN A 132 16.65 6.62 19.59
N ALA A 133 17.73 5.93 19.22
CA ALA A 133 17.99 4.57 19.69
C ALA A 133 18.21 4.53 21.22
N GLU A 134 17.53 3.62 21.90
CA GLU A 134 17.61 3.45 23.35
C GLU A 134 18.24 2.10 23.70
N VAL A 135 19.13 2.08 24.69
CA VAL A 135 19.79 0.84 25.15
C VAL A 135 18.77 -0.12 25.78
N VAL A 136 18.82 -1.40 25.41
CA VAL A 136 17.99 -2.47 25.99
C VAL A 136 18.85 -3.62 26.48
N ALA A 137 18.36 -4.38 27.47
CA ALA A 137 19.09 -5.50 28.03
C ALA A 137 19.02 -6.73 27.12
N THR A 138 17.80 -7.03 26.68
CA THR A 138 17.48 -8.16 25.80
C THR A 138 16.51 -7.72 24.73
N ILE A 139 16.77 -8.13 23.49
CA ILE A 139 15.80 -8.05 22.40
C ILE A 139 15.11 -9.41 22.32
N LEU A 140 13.78 -9.44 22.38
CA LEU A 140 12.96 -10.63 22.23
C LEU A 140 12.31 -10.63 20.84
N ALA A 141 12.54 -11.72 20.11
CA ALA A 141 11.80 -12.00 18.88
C ALA A 141 10.31 -12.18 19.16
N SER A 142 9.46 -12.06 18.13
CA SER A 142 8.01 -12.23 18.26
C SER A 142 7.59 -13.62 18.78
N ASN A 143 8.49 -14.62 18.74
CA ASN A 143 8.27 -15.94 19.34
C ASN A 143 8.82 -16.07 20.78
N GLY A 144 9.16 -14.95 21.43
CA GLY A 144 9.72 -14.88 22.78
C GLY A 144 11.18 -15.29 22.90
N LYS A 145 11.87 -15.65 21.80
CA LYS A 145 13.29 -16.02 21.86
C LYS A 145 14.18 -14.78 21.94
N ALA A 146 15.13 -14.80 22.86
CA ALA A 146 16.15 -13.77 22.96
C ALA A 146 17.05 -13.76 21.72
N ILE A 147 17.26 -12.56 21.17
CA ILE A 147 18.22 -12.26 20.10
C ILE A 147 19.52 -11.81 20.79
N SER A 148 20.59 -12.56 20.58
CA SER A 148 21.90 -12.28 21.17
C SER A 148 22.74 -11.37 20.27
N CYS A 149 22.98 -10.13 20.69
CA CYS A 149 23.93 -9.23 20.03
C CYS A 149 25.36 -9.51 20.55
N SER A 150 26.31 -9.77 19.65
CA SER A 150 27.68 -10.22 19.94
C SER A 150 28.56 -9.22 20.72
N SER A 151 28.09 -7.99 20.94
CA SER A 151 28.85 -6.86 21.51
C SER A 151 28.22 -6.23 22.75
N GLY A 152 27.04 -6.68 23.21
CA GLY A 152 26.26 -6.00 24.26
C GLY A 152 25.66 -4.65 23.83
N ASN A 153 25.85 -4.25 22.56
CA ASN A 153 25.29 -3.03 21.99
C ASN A 153 23.92 -3.33 21.38
N SER A 154 22.96 -3.58 22.27
CA SER A 154 21.57 -3.84 21.95
C SER A 154 20.74 -2.58 22.16
N PHE A 155 19.96 -2.20 21.15
CA PHE A 155 19.09 -1.03 21.21
C PHE A 155 17.68 -1.37 20.76
N ARG A 156 16.73 -0.49 21.11
CA ARG A 156 15.45 -0.38 20.40
C ARG A 156 15.39 0.92 19.62
N THR A 157 14.66 0.94 18.53
CA THR A 157 14.32 2.16 17.79
C THR A 157 12.95 2.00 17.12
N SER A 158 12.32 3.11 16.77
CA SER A 158 11.00 3.14 16.15
C SER A 158 11.06 3.94 14.85
N VAL A 159 10.77 3.29 13.72
CA VAL A 159 10.73 3.91 12.40
C VAL A 159 9.27 4.11 12.01
N ASN A 160 8.81 5.37 11.93
CA ASN A 160 7.41 5.70 11.66
C ASN A 160 6.41 4.95 12.58
N GLY A 161 6.80 4.73 13.84
CA GLY A 161 5.98 4.02 14.83
C GLY A 161 6.04 2.49 14.73
N ILE A 162 6.91 1.93 13.89
CA ILE A 162 7.18 0.48 13.80
C ILE A 162 8.46 0.20 14.56
N GLU A 163 8.36 -0.68 15.56
CA GLU A 163 9.43 -0.96 16.50
C GLU A 163 10.43 -1.99 15.96
N PHE A 164 11.72 -1.72 16.19
CA PHE A 164 12.82 -2.60 15.83
C PHE A 164 13.76 -2.82 17.01
N GLY A 165 14.22 -4.05 17.18
CA GLY A 165 15.41 -4.36 17.97
C GLY A 165 16.65 -4.20 17.10
N LEU A 166 17.71 -3.58 17.61
CA LEU A 166 18.93 -3.28 16.85
C LEU A 166 20.16 -3.89 17.52
N CYS A 167 20.93 -4.66 16.76
CA CYS A 167 22.26 -5.15 17.15
C CYS A 167 23.35 -4.40 16.37
N PHE A 168 24.20 -3.65 17.09
CA PHE A 168 25.34 -2.95 16.49
C PHE A 168 26.62 -3.80 16.50
N SER A 169 27.30 -3.88 15.36
CA SER A 169 28.49 -4.71 15.13
C SER A 169 29.72 -3.88 14.74
N SER A 170 29.84 -2.67 15.28
CA SER A 170 30.96 -1.75 15.03
C SER A 170 31.18 -1.57 13.52
N SER A 171 32.40 -1.77 13.01
CA SER A 171 32.75 -1.59 11.60
C SER A 171 32.03 -2.54 10.62
N SER A 172 31.32 -3.57 11.11
CA SER A 172 30.51 -4.45 10.26
C SER A 172 29.08 -3.91 10.01
N GLY A 173 28.74 -2.77 10.60
CA GLY A 173 27.41 -2.16 10.50
C GLY A 173 26.46 -2.63 11.60
N PHE A 174 25.17 -2.74 11.29
CA PHE A 174 24.15 -3.13 12.26
C PHE A 174 23.01 -3.93 11.63
N MET A 175 22.27 -4.62 12.50
CA MET A 175 21.15 -5.47 12.14
C MET A 175 19.92 -4.99 12.90
N MET A 176 18.88 -4.55 12.18
CA MET A 176 17.57 -4.25 12.74
C MET A 176 16.65 -5.46 12.55
N TYR A 177 16.06 -5.93 13.63
CA TYR A 177 15.07 -6.98 13.66
C TYR A 177 13.70 -6.37 13.87
N GLY A 178 12.73 -6.79 13.07
CA GLY A 178 11.33 -6.40 13.19
C GLY A 178 10.39 -7.61 13.21
N SER A 179 9.09 -7.35 13.38
CA SER A 179 8.05 -8.38 13.25
C SER A 179 7.94 -8.88 11.81
N ASP A 180 7.79 -7.94 10.88
CA ASP A 180 7.44 -8.20 9.48
C ASP A 180 8.66 -8.25 8.55
N MET A 181 9.80 -7.68 8.97
CA MET A 181 11.04 -7.66 8.19
C MET A 181 12.28 -7.50 9.08
N ASP A 182 13.42 -7.83 8.52
CA ASP A 182 14.74 -7.51 9.05
C ASP A 182 15.48 -6.56 8.09
N ILE A 183 16.34 -5.68 8.61
CA ILE A 183 17.11 -4.69 7.83
C ILE A 183 18.58 -4.74 8.24
N LYS A 184 19.43 -5.33 7.40
CA LYS A 184 20.88 -5.35 7.60
C LYS A 184 21.48 -4.12 6.95
N VAL A 185 22.32 -3.40 7.67
CA VAL A 185 22.99 -2.21 7.16
C VAL A 185 24.49 -2.41 7.23
N GLU A 186 25.14 -2.27 6.08
CA GLU A 186 26.59 -2.36 5.92
C GLU A 186 27.17 -1.02 5.46
N TYR A 187 28.38 -0.70 5.90
CA TYR A 187 29.14 0.45 5.39
C TYR A 187 29.80 0.07 4.06
N ALA A 188 29.43 0.79 3.00
CA ALA A 188 29.99 0.55 1.68
C ALA A 188 31.38 1.18 1.55
N GLU A 189 32.35 0.38 1.09
CA GLU A 189 33.73 0.83 0.85
C GLU A 189 33.85 1.81 -0.34
N LYS A 190 32.90 1.74 -1.28
CA LYS A 190 32.88 2.56 -2.50
C LYS A 190 31.66 3.46 -2.52
N ASN A 191 31.89 4.74 -2.77
CA ASN A 191 30.85 5.72 -3.01
C ASN A 191 30.54 5.75 -4.52
N THR A 192 29.39 5.19 -4.91
CA THR A 192 28.88 5.27 -6.28
C THR A 192 27.91 6.44 -6.36
N PRO A 193 28.17 7.51 -7.14
CA PRO A 193 27.29 8.67 -7.19
C PRO A 193 25.84 8.32 -7.58
N ILE A 194 24.89 8.74 -6.75
CA ILE A 194 23.45 8.66 -7.03
C ILE A 194 23.03 10.01 -7.62
N LEU A 195 22.59 9.99 -8.88
CA LEU A 195 22.27 11.18 -9.65
C LEU A 195 20.78 11.24 -9.96
N ALA A 196 20.21 12.45 -9.97
CA ALA A 196 18.82 12.64 -10.38
C ALA A 196 18.64 12.20 -11.84
N PRO A 197 17.54 11.49 -12.16
CA PRO A 197 17.26 11.10 -13.53
C PRO A 197 17.06 12.32 -14.44
N LYS A 198 17.30 12.14 -15.74
CA LYS A 198 17.08 13.20 -16.73
C LYS A 198 15.58 13.42 -16.92
N MET A 199 15.14 14.68 -16.79
CA MET A 199 13.75 15.09 -16.97
C MET A 199 13.69 16.40 -17.77
N ASP A 200 12.54 16.68 -18.36
CA ASP A 200 12.25 18.01 -18.88
C ASP A 200 12.37 19.07 -17.76
N LYS A 201 12.87 20.26 -18.09
CA LYS A 201 13.14 21.31 -17.10
C LYS A 201 11.87 21.78 -16.38
N ASN A 202 10.75 21.87 -17.09
CA ASN A 202 9.49 22.31 -16.49
C ASN A 202 8.95 21.23 -15.55
N ALA A 203 9.02 19.96 -15.97
CA ALA A 203 8.65 18.82 -15.14
C ALA A 203 9.51 18.74 -13.86
N LYS A 204 10.82 18.96 -13.98
CA LYS A 204 11.74 18.96 -12.82
C LYS A 204 11.42 20.07 -11.81
N THR A 205 10.97 21.23 -12.28
CA THR A 205 10.67 22.39 -11.41
C THR A 205 9.38 22.18 -10.61
N ALA A 206 8.50 21.28 -11.05
CA ALA A 206 7.27 20.91 -10.35
C ALA A 206 7.48 19.89 -9.22
N CYS A 207 8.68 19.32 -9.09
CA CYS A 207 8.95 18.27 -8.11
C CYS A 207 9.16 18.86 -6.72
N GLU A 208 8.41 18.35 -5.75
CA GLU A 208 8.48 18.80 -4.35
C GLU A 208 9.56 18.05 -3.57
N ILE A 209 10.10 18.70 -2.54
CA ILE A 209 11.00 18.07 -1.57
C ILE A 209 10.15 17.25 -0.61
N VAL A 210 10.37 15.94 -0.60
CA VAL A 210 9.63 14.98 0.24
C VAL A 210 10.46 14.44 1.41
N SER A 211 11.75 14.76 1.47
CA SER A 211 12.64 14.38 2.56
C SER A 211 13.58 15.52 2.91
N SER A 212 13.75 15.77 4.21
CA SER A 212 14.63 16.81 4.73
C SER A 212 15.77 16.19 5.55
N PRO A 213 16.93 16.87 5.67
CA PRO A 213 18.01 16.42 6.54
C PRO A 213 17.53 16.23 7.98
N SER A 214 18.02 15.16 8.63
CA SER A 214 17.71 14.86 10.02
C SER A 214 18.90 15.22 10.90
N SER A 215 18.65 15.83 12.05
CA SER A 215 19.68 16.04 13.07
C SER A 215 20.12 14.69 13.65
N VAL A 216 21.41 14.54 13.93
CA VAL A 216 22.01 13.28 14.37
C VAL A 216 22.61 13.43 15.77
N THR A 217 22.20 12.55 16.67
CA THR A 217 22.79 12.43 18.01
C THR A 217 24.14 11.72 17.96
N SER A 218 24.89 11.71 19.07
CA SER A 218 26.15 10.95 19.17
C SER A 218 25.96 9.47 18.88
N ILE A 219 24.90 8.86 19.41
CA ILE A 219 24.57 7.45 19.16
C ILE A 219 24.19 7.21 17.69
N GLY A 220 23.35 8.09 17.11
CA GLY A 220 22.99 7.99 15.69
C GLY A 220 24.21 8.10 14.79
N LYS A 221 25.16 8.98 15.13
CA LYS A 221 26.41 9.13 14.40
C LYS A 221 27.23 7.84 14.45
N SER A 222 27.47 7.28 15.65
CA SER A 222 28.20 6.02 15.80
C SER A 222 27.56 4.87 15.01
N LEU A 223 26.22 4.76 15.03
CA LEU A 223 25.49 3.77 14.25
C LEU A 223 25.63 3.96 12.73
N LEU A 224 25.70 5.20 12.26
CA LEU A 224 25.77 5.54 10.83
C LEU A 224 27.21 5.54 10.28
N THR A 225 28.23 5.68 11.14
CA THR A 225 29.65 5.74 10.71
C THR A 225 30.48 4.53 11.14
N GLY A 226 29.98 3.70 12.07
CA GLY A 226 30.72 2.58 12.62
C GLY A 226 31.72 2.98 13.71
N GLU A 227 31.70 4.24 14.14
CA GLU A 227 32.49 4.72 15.29
C GLU A 227 32.07 4.00 16.58
N GLU A 228 33.00 3.84 17.53
CA GLU A 228 32.69 3.22 18.81
C GLU A 228 31.61 4.00 19.58
N ILE A 229 30.65 3.26 20.14
CA ILE A 229 29.61 3.84 21.00
C ILE A 229 30.19 4.00 22.40
N VAL A 230 30.47 5.24 22.80
CA VAL A 230 30.91 5.55 24.17
C VAL A 230 29.67 5.69 25.05
N VAL A 231 29.30 4.62 25.74
CA VAL A 231 28.21 4.64 26.74
C VAL A 231 28.76 5.11 28.08
N ASP A 232 28.32 6.27 28.59
CA ASP A 232 28.73 6.74 29.92
C ASP A 232 28.08 5.86 31.00
N ALA A 233 28.87 4.98 31.62
CA ALA A 233 28.43 4.01 32.63
C ALA A 233 27.73 4.65 33.86
N ARG A 234 27.80 5.98 34.02
CA ARG A 234 27.23 6.71 35.17
C ARG A 234 25.74 7.07 35.04
N ASN A 235 25.13 6.94 33.85
CA ASN A 235 23.73 7.30 33.58
C ASN A 235 22.91 6.16 32.96
N LEU A 236 23.21 4.90 33.31
CA LEU A 236 22.39 3.78 32.87
C LEU A 236 21.01 3.83 33.55
N MET A 237 20.00 4.34 32.83
CA MET A 237 18.63 3.89 33.06
C MET A 237 18.63 2.37 33.04
N ALA A 238 17.85 1.73 33.93
CA ALA A 238 17.76 0.28 33.96
C ALA A 238 17.32 -0.22 32.57
N ALA A 239 18.23 -0.90 31.88
CA ALA A 239 17.94 -1.51 30.60
C ALA A 239 16.80 -2.52 30.80
N PHE A 240 15.77 -2.43 29.97
CA PHE A 240 14.58 -3.28 30.03
C PHE A 240 14.59 -4.27 28.86
N ASP A 241 13.73 -5.29 28.95
CA ASP A 241 13.53 -6.24 27.85
C ASP A 241 12.53 -5.66 26.84
N PHE A 242 12.88 -5.72 25.57
CA PHE A 242 12.04 -5.23 24.46
C PHE A 242 11.51 -6.42 23.64
N SER A 243 10.20 -6.41 23.33
CA SER A 243 9.55 -7.44 22.52
C SER A 243 8.87 -6.81 21.30
N MET A 244 9.06 -7.42 20.13
CA MET A 244 8.49 -6.99 18.85
C MET A 244 7.06 -7.53 18.60
N ASP A 245 6.27 -7.71 19.66
CA ASP A 245 5.01 -8.46 19.60
C ASP A 245 3.86 -7.60 19.06
N GLU A 246 3.60 -7.72 17.76
CA GLU A 246 2.40 -7.21 17.09
C GLU A 246 1.76 -8.28 16.19
N SER A 247 1.58 -9.51 16.69
CA SER A 247 0.81 -10.50 15.94
C SER A 247 -0.69 -10.21 16.02
N CYS A 248 -1.35 -10.11 14.86
CA CYS A 248 -2.79 -9.97 14.79
C CYS A 248 -3.46 -11.35 14.76
N SER A 249 -4.51 -11.48 15.55
CA SER A 249 -5.30 -12.70 15.67
C SER A 249 -6.77 -12.34 15.79
N CYS A 250 -7.63 -13.28 15.40
CA CYS A 250 -9.06 -13.06 15.49
C CYS A 250 -9.51 -12.91 16.94
N LYS A 251 -10.26 -11.84 17.23
CA LYS A 251 -10.83 -11.51 18.54
C LYS A 251 -12.32 -11.86 18.63
N SER A 252 -12.92 -12.32 17.54
CA SER A 252 -14.30 -12.79 17.46
C SER A 252 -14.37 -14.28 17.09
N GLU A 253 -15.58 -14.85 17.14
CA GLU A 253 -15.80 -16.21 16.63
C GLU A 253 -15.58 -16.22 15.10
N PRO A 254 -14.73 -17.10 14.56
CA PRO A 254 -14.53 -17.24 13.13
C PRO A 254 -15.83 -17.57 12.40
N ARG A 255 -16.09 -16.88 11.30
CA ARG A 255 -17.34 -16.99 10.52
C ARG A 255 -17.05 -17.10 9.03
N PRO A 256 -17.93 -17.68 8.20
CA PRO A 256 -17.80 -17.61 6.76
C PRO A 256 -17.66 -16.16 6.28
N CYS A 257 -16.69 -15.93 5.39
CA CYS A 257 -16.46 -14.63 4.78
C CYS A 257 -16.84 -14.67 3.30
N VAL A 258 -17.48 -13.59 2.83
CA VAL A 258 -17.80 -13.39 1.42
C VAL A 258 -17.30 -12.02 0.95
N PHE A 259 -16.53 -12.03 -0.13
CA PHE A 259 -15.90 -10.86 -0.72
C PHE A 259 -16.66 -10.45 -1.99
N ILE A 260 -17.15 -9.20 -2.01
CA ILE A 260 -17.96 -8.61 -3.09
C ILE A 260 -17.13 -7.53 -3.79
N HIS A 261 -16.68 -7.83 -5.01
CA HIS A 261 -15.80 -6.94 -5.77
C HIS A 261 -16.54 -5.72 -6.33
N GLY A 262 -15.77 -4.76 -6.86
CA GLY A 262 -16.27 -3.53 -7.47
C GLY A 262 -16.45 -3.60 -8.99
N LEU A 263 -16.44 -2.44 -9.63
CA LEU A 263 -16.56 -2.30 -11.08
C LEU A 263 -15.36 -2.96 -11.81
N GLY A 264 -15.60 -3.47 -13.02
CA GLY A 264 -14.55 -3.88 -13.97
C GLY A 264 -14.63 -5.34 -14.43
N VAL A 265 -15.68 -6.07 -14.03
CA VAL A 265 -15.85 -7.49 -14.34
C VAL A 265 -16.99 -7.69 -15.33
N LEU A 266 -16.68 -8.30 -16.49
CA LEU A 266 -17.63 -8.58 -17.59
C LEU A 266 -18.30 -9.95 -17.48
N THR A 267 -17.65 -10.91 -16.84
CA THR A 267 -18.12 -12.29 -16.71
C THR A 267 -18.49 -12.57 -15.26
N GLU A 268 -19.64 -13.19 -15.03
CA GLU A 268 -20.08 -13.60 -13.71
C GLU A 268 -20.00 -15.11 -13.52
N GLU A 269 -19.89 -15.53 -12.27
CA GLU A 269 -19.92 -16.94 -11.88
C GLU A 269 -21.21 -17.21 -11.11
N GLU A 270 -21.81 -18.38 -11.32
CA GLU A 270 -23.05 -18.77 -10.65
C GLU A 270 -22.81 -19.05 -9.15
N GLU A 271 -21.68 -19.67 -8.83
CA GLU A 271 -21.29 -20.03 -7.47
C GLU A 271 -20.16 -19.14 -6.96
N ASN A 272 -20.07 -19.02 -5.63
CA ASN A 272 -18.95 -18.35 -4.98
C ASN A 272 -17.62 -19.10 -5.16
N LEU A 273 -16.59 -18.41 -5.61
CA LEU A 273 -15.24 -18.97 -5.79
C LEU A 273 -14.46 -19.07 -4.47
N ASP A 274 -13.47 -19.96 -4.42
CA ASP A 274 -12.51 -20.08 -3.30
C ASP A 274 -11.30 -19.12 -3.43
N THR A 275 -11.03 -18.63 -4.64
CA THR A 275 -9.91 -17.71 -4.92
C THR A 275 -10.31 -16.73 -6.00
N TYR A 276 -9.88 -15.46 -5.88
CA TYR A 276 -10.13 -14.46 -6.90
C TYR A 276 -9.08 -13.34 -6.89
N ASP A 277 -8.30 -13.22 -7.97
CA ASP A 277 -7.13 -12.33 -8.09
C ASP A 277 -7.44 -10.83 -7.94
N TYR A 278 -8.71 -10.44 -8.05
CA TYR A 278 -9.17 -9.07 -7.83
C TYR A 278 -8.68 -8.49 -6.49
N TRP A 279 -8.62 -9.33 -5.46
CA TRP A 279 -8.31 -8.94 -4.08
C TRP A 279 -6.83 -9.08 -3.71
N GLY A 280 -5.96 -9.35 -4.68
CA GLY A 280 -4.57 -9.75 -4.40
C GLY A 280 -4.49 -11.08 -3.64
N ASN A 281 -3.39 -11.28 -2.92
CA ASN A 281 -3.18 -12.52 -2.17
C ASN A 281 -3.66 -12.39 -0.71
N MET A 282 -4.90 -12.82 -0.45
CA MET A 282 -5.47 -12.87 0.90
C MET A 282 -5.28 -14.23 1.60
N THR A 283 -4.54 -15.16 1.01
CA THR A 283 -4.32 -16.50 1.58
C THR A 283 -3.56 -16.38 2.91
N GLY A 284 -4.15 -16.88 4.00
CA GLY A 284 -3.55 -16.79 5.34
C GLY A 284 -3.69 -15.43 6.02
N HIS A 285 -4.36 -14.47 5.39
CA HIS A 285 -4.52 -13.09 5.88
C HIS A 285 -5.96 -12.78 6.34
N THR A 286 -6.75 -13.82 6.61
CA THR A 286 -8.17 -13.71 6.98
C THR A 286 -8.47 -14.46 8.28
N PRO A 287 -7.86 -14.07 9.43
CA PRO A 287 -7.86 -14.88 10.65
C PRO A 287 -9.26 -15.09 11.26
N CYS A 288 -10.20 -14.20 11.00
CA CYS A 288 -11.60 -14.31 11.44
C CYS A 288 -12.53 -15.02 10.45
N CYS A 289 -11.99 -15.47 9.31
CA CYS A 289 -12.76 -16.21 8.32
C CYS A 289 -12.61 -17.71 8.55
N SER A 290 -13.71 -18.41 8.83
CA SER A 290 -13.70 -19.89 8.85
C SER A 290 -13.60 -20.47 7.43
N THR A 291 -14.19 -19.78 6.47
CA THR A 291 -14.03 -19.98 5.02
C THR A 291 -13.96 -18.62 4.33
N THR A 292 -13.28 -18.55 3.20
CA THR A 292 -13.17 -17.33 2.39
C THR A 292 -13.75 -17.60 1.01
N LYS A 293 -14.78 -16.84 0.65
CA LYS A 293 -15.51 -16.97 -0.61
C LYS A 293 -15.52 -15.64 -1.37
N TYR A 294 -15.54 -15.71 -2.69
CA TYR A 294 -15.53 -14.55 -3.58
C TYR A 294 -16.72 -14.62 -4.54
N ALA A 295 -17.60 -13.63 -4.47
CA ALA A 295 -18.68 -13.48 -5.43
C ALA A 295 -18.15 -12.77 -6.68
N VAL A 296 -18.42 -13.32 -7.85
CA VAL A 296 -18.00 -12.75 -9.14
C VAL A 296 -19.23 -12.40 -9.96
N LEU A 297 -19.45 -11.10 -10.15
CA LEU A 297 -20.66 -10.52 -10.71
C LEU A 297 -20.33 -9.65 -11.92
N ASN A 298 -21.21 -9.63 -12.94
CA ASN A 298 -21.03 -8.74 -14.07
C ASN A 298 -21.37 -7.31 -13.65
N THR A 299 -20.32 -6.53 -13.37
CA THR A 299 -20.40 -5.17 -12.83
C THR A 299 -20.16 -4.10 -13.89
N VAL A 300 -19.70 -4.48 -15.08
CA VAL A 300 -19.58 -3.56 -16.21
C VAL A 300 -20.95 -3.31 -16.84
N ASN A 301 -21.70 -4.38 -17.11
CA ASN A 301 -22.96 -4.28 -17.86
C ASN A 301 -24.17 -4.02 -16.98
N ASN A 302 -24.06 -4.19 -15.65
CA ASN A 302 -25.20 -4.03 -14.74
C ASN A 302 -24.93 -2.91 -13.74
N SER A 303 -25.94 -2.07 -13.52
CA SER A 303 -25.90 -1.00 -12.53
C SER A 303 -25.92 -1.55 -11.10
N TRP A 304 -25.31 -0.83 -10.15
CA TRP A 304 -25.47 -1.15 -8.72
C TRP A 304 -26.90 -0.93 -8.22
N THR A 305 -27.71 -0.16 -8.97
CA THR A 305 -29.13 0.06 -8.70
C THR A 305 -30.04 -1.00 -9.30
N ASP A 306 -29.52 -1.88 -10.16
CA ASP A 306 -30.32 -2.92 -10.80
C ASP A 306 -30.81 -3.95 -9.76
N HIS A 307 -32.12 -4.21 -9.77
CA HIS A 307 -32.74 -5.08 -8.78
C HIS A 307 -32.28 -6.54 -8.92
N ILE A 308 -32.03 -7.03 -10.14
CA ILE A 308 -31.57 -8.40 -10.36
C ILE A 308 -30.13 -8.53 -9.85
N GLN A 309 -29.29 -7.55 -10.15
CA GLN A 309 -27.92 -7.49 -9.68
C GLN A 309 -27.84 -7.47 -8.14
N GLN A 310 -28.67 -6.64 -7.49
CA GLN A 310 -28.75 -6.60 -6.03
C GLN A 310 -29.27 -7.91 -5.43
N GLN A 311 -30.20 -8.59 -6.10
CA GLN A 311 -30.68 -9.90 -5.68
C GLN A 311 -29.55 -10.93 -5.72
N LYS A 312 -28.77 -10.98 -6.80
CA LYS A 312 -27.59 -11.87 -6.91
C LYS A 312 -26.59 -11.64 -5.78
N VAL A 313 -26.35 -10.37 -5.42
CA VAL A 313 -25.47 -10.01 -4.29
C VAL A 313 -25.99 -10.62 -2.99
N CYS A 314 -27.29 -10.49 -2.71
CA CYS A 314 -27.89 -11.12 -1.54
C CYS A 314 -27.81 -12.65 -1.59
N ASP A 315 -28.04 -13.27 -2.75
CA ASP A 315 -28.02 -14.72 -2.91
C ASP A 315 -26.62 -15.27 -2.60
N HIS A 316 -25.56 -14.67 -3.15
CA HIS A 316 -24.17 -15.04 -2.83
C HIS A 316 -23.84 -14.86 -1.35
N ILE A 317 -24.34 -13.81 -0.70
CA ILE A 317 -24.10 -13.57 0.73
C ILE A 317 -24.87 -14.56 1.61
N LEU A 318 -26.10 -14.93 1.24
CA LEU A 318 -26.92 -15.86 2.00
C LEU A 318 -26.36 -17.29 1.92
N GLU A 319 -25.80 -17.67 0.77
CA GLU A 319 -25.28 -19.01 0.50
C GLU A 319 -24.11 -19.41 1.41
N VAL A 320 -23.24 -18.46 1.80
CA VAL A 320 -22.01 -18.79 2.53
C VAL A 320 -22.24 -19.24 3.98
N SER A 321 -23.43 -19.01 4.54
CA SER A 321 -23.76 -19.37 5.91
C SER A 321 -25.06 -20.16 6.00
N GLU A 322 -24.97 -21.40 6.47
CA GLU A 322 -26.12 -22.30 6.67
C GLU A 322 -27.13 -21.78 7.72
N THR A 323 -26.73 -20.82 8.56
CA THR A 323 -27.62 -20.23 9.58
C THR A 323 -28.48 -19.09 9.02
N SER A 324 -28.16 -18.59 7.83
CA SER A 324 -28.98 -17.62 7.11
C SER A 324 -30.36 -18.22 6.80
N LYS A 325 -31.42 -17.41 6.96
CA LYS A 325 -32.82 -17.85 6.75
C LYS A 325 -33.62 -16.83 5.99
N GLY A 326 -34.23 -17.27 4.88
CA GLY A 326 -34.99 -16.38 4.00
C GLY A 326 -34.08 -15.24 3.51
N ARG A 327 -34.46 -13.99 3.81
CA ARG A 327 -33.71 -12.78 3.44
C ARG A 327 -32.74 -12.30 4.52
N LYS A 328 -32.55 -13.06 5.60
CA LYS A 328 -31.75 -12.63 6.75
C LYS A 328 -30.40 -13.34 6.75
N VAL A 329 -29.34 -12.57 6.52
CA VAL A 329 -27.93 -13.00 6.60
C VAL A 329 -27.55 -13.15 8.06
N SER A 330 -26.94 -14.26 8.44
CA SER A 330 -26.48 -14.51 9.81
C SER A 330 -25.10 -15.15 9.82
N ASP A 331 -24.33 -14.90 10.87
CA ASP A 331 -23.00 -15.51 11.12
C ASP A 331 -22.05 -15.36 9.93
N THR A 332 -22.00 -14.18 9.31
CA THR A 332 -21.21 -13.92 8.09
C THR A 332 -20.37 -12.67 8.25
N ILE A 333 -19.16 -12.65 7.68
CA ILE A 333 -18.38 -11.43 7.48
C ILE A 333 -18.44 -11.07 5.99
N ILE A 334 -19.04 -9.93 5.69
CA ILE A 334 -19.15 -9.40 4.33
C ILE A 334 -18.01 -8.40 4.14
N VAL A 335 -17.19 -8.61 3.11
CA VAL A 335 -16.14 -7.67 2.71
C VAL A 335 -16.51 -7.12 1.34
N SER A 336 -16.65 -5.81 1.21
CA SER A 336 -17.07 -5.17 -0.05
C SER A 336 -16.11 -4.08 -0.48
N HIS A 337 -15.76 -4.04 -1.75
CA HIS A 337 -14.89 -3.02 -2.32
C HIS A 337 -15.59 -2.21 -3.41
N SER A 338 -15.34 -0.89 -3.47
CA SER A 338 -15.78 -0.03 -4.56
C SER A 338 -17.29 -0.17 -4.83
N MET A 339 -17.71 -0.38 -6.08
CA MET A 339 -19.12 -0.61 -6.46
C MET A 339 -19.78 -1.76 -5.67
N GLY A 340 -19.02 -2.74 -5.18
CA GLY A 340 -19.51 -3.82 -4.34
C GLY A 340 -20.18 -3.31 -3.05
N GLY A 341 -19.64 -2.24 -2.44
CA GLY A 341 -20.26 -1.63 -1.27
C GLY A 341 -21.59 -0.97 -1.57
N LEU A 342 -21.73 -0.33 -2.73
CA LEU A 342 -23.00 0.23 -3.20
C LEU A 342 -24.02 -0.87 -3.51
N MET A 343 -23.60 -1.98 -4.12
CA MET A 343 -24.46 -3.12 -4.40
C MET A 343 -25.02 -3.72 -3.10
N VAL A 344 -24.17 -3.93 -2.08
CA VAL A 344 -24.60 -4.40 -0.75
C VAL A 344 -25.54 -3.38 -0.09
N ALA A 345 -25.18 -2.09 -0.11
CA ALA A 345 -26.00 -1.02 0.46
C ALA A 345 -27.39 -0.94 -0.20
N GLY A 346 -27.43 -0.99 -1.53
CA GLY A 346 -28.65 -0.96 -2.33
C GLY A 346 -29.54 -2.16 -2.07
N ALA A 347 -28.96 -3.35 -2.00
CA ALA A 347 -29.70 -4.59 -1.71
C ALA A 347 -30.36 -4.56 -0.32
N ILE A 348 -29.65 -4.03 0.69
CA ILE A 348 -30.20 -3.81 2.04
C ILE A 348 -31.29 -2.73 2.02
N ALA A 349 -31.03 -1.60 1.36
CA ALA A 349 -31.96 -0.47 1.28
C ALA A 349 -33.29 -0.86 0.60
N ASN A 350 -33.24 -1.76 -0.39
CA ASN A 350 -34.41 -2.28 -1.09
C ASN A 350 -35.03 -3.52 -0.41
N GLY A 351 -34.48 -3.96 0.73
CA GLY A 351 -35.01 -5.06 1.52
C GLY A 351 -34.87 -6.44 0.86
N LEU A 352 -33.92 -6.60 -0.05
CA LEU A 352 -33.62 -7.90 -0.68
C LEU A 352 -32.93 -8.84 0.30
N CYS A 353 -32.06 -8.28 1.15
CA CYS A 353 -31.53 -8.95 2.33
C CYS A 353 -31.38 -7.98 3.51
N SER A 354 -31.20 -8.55 4.70
CA SER A 354 -31.00 -7.84 5.97
C SER A 354 -29.93 -8.54 6.79
N LEU A 355 -29.20 -7.79 7.62
CA LEU A 355 -28.09 -8.33 8.41
C LEU A 355 -28.56 -8.62 9.84
N ASP A 356 -28.27 -9.83 10.34
CA ASP A 356 -28.38 -10.13 11.77
C ASP A 356 -27.25 -9.44 12.56
N LYS A 357 -27.41 -9.38 13.89
CA LYS A 357 -26.37 -8.90 14.79
C LYS A 357 -25.10 -9.75 14.76
N SER A 358 -25.18 -11.02 14.37
CA SER A 358 -24.01 -11.87 14.20
C SER A 358 -23.27 -11.66 12.88
N THR A 359 -23.77 -10.79 12.00
CA THR A 359 -23.13 -10.41 10.75
C THR A 359 -22.25 -9.18 10.93
N THR A 360 -21.12 -9.14 10.23
CA THR A 360 -20.21 -8.00 10.22
C THR A 360 -19.99 -7.55 8.78
N TRP A 361 -20.20 -6.27 8.49
CA TRP A 361 -19.90 -5.71 7.18
C TRP A 361 -18.69 -4.78 7.23
N VAL A 362 -17.66 -5.17 6.50
CA VAL A 362 -16.41 -4.44 6.28
C VAL A 362 -16.44 -3.87 4.86
N SER A 363 -16.28 -2.56 4.71
CA SER A 363 -16.31 -1.89 3.40
C SER A 363 -15.00 -1.14 3.14
N THR A 364 -14.54 -1.15 1.89
CA THR A 364 -13.32 -0.47 1.47
C THR A 364 -13.59 0.33 0.18
N GLY A 365 -13.12 1.57 0.12
CA GLY A 365 -13.14 2.40 -1.11
C GLY A 365 -14.50 2.53 -1.81
N SER A 366 -15.62 2.35 -1.11
CA SER A 366 -16.95 2.26 -1.75
C SER A 366 -17.50 3.65 -2.07
N PRO A 367 -17.88 4.01 -3.31
CA PRO A 367 -18.32 5.37 -3.64
C PRO A 367 -19.78 5.62 -3.21
N ILE A 368 -20.03 5.74 -1.90
CA ILE A 368 -21.40 5.84 -1.33
C ILE A 368 -22.16 7.11 -1.78
N THR A 369 -21.47 8.10 -2.34
CA THR A 369 -22.09 9.27 -3.02
C THR A 369 -21.70 9.38 -4.50
N GLY A 370 -21.24 8.29 -5.10
CA GLY A 370 -20.71 8.24 -6.47
C GLY A 370 -19.25 8.69 -6.58
N SER A 371 -18.75 8.76 -7.81
CA SER A 371 -17.33 8.98 -8.11
C SER A 371 -17.18 9.94 -9.28
N MET A 372 -16.37 11.00 -9.11
CA MET A 372 -16.03 11.90 -10.21
C MET A 372 -15.25 11.20 -11.32
N ALA A 373 -14.60 10.07 -11.04
CA ALA A 373 -13.94 9.28 -12.06
C ALA A 373 -14.96 8.65 -13.03
N SER A 374 -16.18 8.33 -12.59
CA SER A 374 -17.26 7.91 -13.50
C SER A 374 -17.69 9.04 -14.43
N ASP A 375 -17.97 10.23 -13.89
CA ASP A 375 -18.30 11.41 -14.69
C ASP A 375 -17.20 11.70 -15.73
N TYR A 376 -15.94 11.70 -15.29
CA TYR A 376 -14.78 11.93 -16.14
C TYR A 376 -14.61 10.84 -17.22
N PHE A 377 -14.87 9.57 -16.90
CA PHE A 377 -14.85 8.47 -17.86
C PHE A 377 -15.92 8.66 -18.94
N GLN A 378 -17.14 9.04 -18.54
CA GLN A 378 -18.25 9.30 -19.46
C GLN A 378 -17.99 10.51 -20.38
N GLU A 379 -17.30 11.54 -19.89
CA GLU A 379 -16.82 12.66 -20.72
C GLU A 379 -15.72 12.21 -21.68
N SER A 380 -14.79 11.37 -21.21
CA SER A 380 -13.67 10.87 -22.03
C SER A 380 -14.17 9.99 -23.19
N CYS A 381 -15.19 9.15 -22.99
CA CYS A 381 -15.82 8.40 -24.09
C CYS A 381 -16.56 9.28 -25.13
N LYS A 382 -16.65 10.60 -24.90
CA LYS A 382 -17.25 11.57 -25.82
C LYS A 382 -16.23 12.57 -26.38
N ASP A 383 -14.94 12.33 -26.16
CA ASP A 383 -13.84 13.22 -26.54
C ASP A 383 -13.97 14.62 -25.93
N GLN A 384 -14.35 14.67 -24.64
CA GLN A 384 -14.59 15.92 -23.90
C GLN A 384 -13.59 16.15 -22.75
N THR A 385 -12.48 15.42 -22.71
CA THR A 385 -11.49 15.55 -21.64
C THR A 385 -10.10 15.90 -22.19
N ASN A 386 -9.10 15.04 -21.97
CA ASN A 386 -7.76 15.23 -22.50
C ASN A 386 -7.36 14.04 -23.36
N LEU A 387 -6.58 14.32 -24.42
CA LEU A 387 -6.17 13.35 -25.43
C LEU A 387 -5.55 12.07 -24.86
N PHE A 388 -4.84 12.16 -23.73
CA PHE A 388 -4.25 10.98 -23.09
C PHE A 388 -5.35 10.07 -22.51
N MET A 389 -6.29 10.65 -21.78
CA MET A 389 -7.38 9.90 -21.15
C MET A 389 -8.41 9.40 -22.16
N GLU A 390 -8.73 10.17 -23.20
CA GLU A 390 -9.60 9.74 -24.31
C GLU A 390 -9.03 8.49 -24.97
N LYS A 391 -7.74 8.52 -25.33
CA LYS A 391 -7.04 7.37 -25.90
C LYS A 391 -6.94 6.20 -24.92
N PHE A 392 -6.75 6.46 -23.63
CA PHE A 392 -6.73 5.41 -22.61
C PHE A 392 -8.08 4.70 -22.51
N VAL A 393 -9.19 5.43 -22.39
CA VAL A 393 -10.53 4.82 -22.27
C VAL A 393 -10.93 4.08 -23.55
N GLU A 394 -10.53 4.57 -24.74
CA GLU A 394 -10.71 3.84 -26.00
C GLU A 394 -10.03 2.46 -25.97
N THR A 395 -8.82 2.37 -25.39
CA THR A 395 -8.08 1.10 -25.32
C THR A 395 -8.63 0.10 -24.30
N THR A 396 -9.45 0.56 -23.33
CA THR A 396 -10.09 -0.35 -22.36
C THR A 396 -11.19 -1.20 -22.96
N GLY A 397 -11.77 -0.77 -24.10
CA GLY A 397 -12.96 -1.40 -24.67
C GLY A 397 -14.26 -1.12 -23.89
N PHE A 398 -14.23 -0.25 -22.88
CA PHE A 398 -15.41 0.14 -22.09
C PHE A 398 -16.09 1.43 -22.57
N CYS A 399 -15.71 1.94 -23.76
CA CYS A 399 -16.45 2.98 -24.44
C CYS A 399 -17.35 2.38 -25.54
N PRO A 400 -18.62 2.82 -25.67
CA PRO A 400 -19.30 3.78 -24.80
C PRO A 400 -19.53 3.22 -23.39
N ALA A 401 -19.50 4.09 -22.37
CA ALA A 401 -19.68 3.68 -20.98
C ALA A 401 -20.98 2.88 -20.78
N ASP A 402 -20.88 1.69 -20.19
CA ASP A 402 -22.03 0.83 -19.85
C ASP A 402 -22.66 1.19 -18.49
N ASP A 403 -23.76 0.53 -18.16
CA ASP A 403 -24.62 0.85 -17.00
C ASP A 403 -23.88 0.78 -15.66
N GLY A 404 -22.89 -0.10 -15.53
CA GLY A 404 -22.02 -0.16 -14.37
C GLY A 404 -21.32 1.17 -14.13
N ILE A 405 -20.58 1.67 -15.12
CA ILE A 405 -19.89 2.97 -15.08
C ILE A 405 -20.88 4.09 -14.87
N LYS A 406 -21.92 4.19 -15.72
CA LYS A 406 -22.91 5.28 -15.68
C LYS A 406 -23.56 5.42 -14.31
N SER A 407 -23.86 4.30 -13.66
CA SER A 407 -24.52 4.32 -12.36
C SER A 407 -23.64 4.78 -11.20
N LEU A 408 -22.32 4.88 -11.39
CA LEU A 408 -21.39 5.43 -10.40
C LEU A 408 -21.21 6.95 -10.49
N ALA A 409 -21.96 7.63 -11.37
CA ALA A 409 -21.92 9.09 -11.46
C ALA A 409 -22.11 9.74 -10.09
N TYR A 410 -21.36 10.80 -9.84
CA TYR A 410 -21.37 11.50 -8.56
C TYR A 410 -22.72 12.17 -8.30
N ILE A 411 -23.25 12.02 -7.09
CA ILE A 411 -24.58 12.54 -6.74
C ILE A 411 -24.69 14.05 -7.06
N HIS A 412 -25.80 14.45 -7.68
CA HIS A 412 -26.06 15.83 -8.13
C HIS A 412 -25.11 16.40 -9.21
N GLU A 413 -24.22 15.60 -9.79
CA GLU A 413 -23.39 16.02 -10.92
C GLU A 413 -24.07 15.77 -12.27
N ARG A 414 -23.41 16.21 -13.34
CA ARG A 414 -23.93 16.22 -14.72
C ARG A 414 -24.45 14.86 -15.18
N TYR A 415 -23.82 13.77 -14.77
CA TYR A 415 -24.18 12.42 -15.19
C TYR A 415 -25.10 11.69 -14.21
N SER A 416 -25.40 12.28 -13.05
CA SER A 416 -26.44 11.76 -12.16
C SER A 416 -27.84 12.19 -12.62
N ASN A 417 -28.86 11.62 -11.98
CA ASN A 417 -30.26 11.95 -12.19
C ASN A 417 -31.05 11.76 -10.87
N PRO A 418 -32.27 12.30 -10.76
CA PRO A 418 -33.05 12.23 -9.52
C PRO A 418 -33.33 10.80 -9.01
N ILE A 419 -33.41 9.81 -9.90
CA ILE A 419 -33.62 8.40 -9.48
C ILE A 419 -32.35 7.87 -8.82
N LEU A 420 -31.19 8.13 -9.43
CA LEU A 420 -29.90 7.74 -8.88
C LEU A 420 -29.60 8.47 -7.56
N ASP A 421 -29.93 9.77 -7.46
CA ASP A 421 -29.77 10.54 -6.22
C ASP A 421 -30.60 9.93 -5.06
N VAL A 422 -31.86 9.55 -5.32
CA VAL A 422 -32.70 8.87 -4.32
C VAL A 422 -32.12 7.50 -3.93
N ALA A 423 -31.56 6.75 -4.88
CA ALA A 423 -30.89 5.49 -4.59
C ALA A 423 -29.67 5.69 -3.68
N TYR A 424 -28.84 6.71 -3.95
CA TYR A 424 -27.70 7.04 -3.09
C TYR A 424 -28.14 7.44 -1.68
N GLU A 425 -29.20 8.22 -1.52
CA GLU A 425 -29.71 8.57 -0.18
C GLU A 425 -30.16 7.32 0.60
N ALA A 426 -30.80 6.36 -0.08
CA ALA A 426 -31.21 5.10 0.51
C ALA A 426 -30.00 4.22 0.88
N ALA A 427 -29.03 4.09 -0.02
CA ALA A 427 -27.77 3.39 0.20
C ALA A 427 -26.99 4.00 1.37
N GLN A 428 -26.88 5.32 1.47
CA GLN A 428 -26.23 6.02 2.59
C GLN A 428 -26.85 5.71 3.96
N ARG A 429 -28.18 5.52 4.02
CA ARG A 429 -28.86 5.12 5.26
C ARG A 429 -28.51 3.68 5.60
N ALA A 430 -28.71 2.75 4.67
CA ALA A 430 -28.36 1.33 4.86
C ALA A 430 -26.88 1.16 5.25
N TYR A 431 -25.99 1.89 4.58
CA TYR A 431 -24.56 1.88 4.83
C TYR A 431 -24.22 2.30 6.26
N ARG A 432 -24.68 3.48 6.70
CA ARG A 432 -24.39 4.00 8.05
C ARG A 432 -25.01 3.17 9.16
N ASP A 433 -26.15 2.55 8.90
CA ASP A 433 -26.86 1.74 9.89
C ASP A 433 -26.23 0.35 10.08
N ASN A 434 -25.48 -0.15 9.09
CA ASN A 434 -25.02 -1.55 9.06
C ASN A 434 -23.49 -1.73 8.96
N VAL A 435 -22.74 -0.77 8.43
CA VAL A 435 -21.28 -0.93 8.26
C VAL A 435 -20.59 -0.95 9.63
N TYR A 436 -19.79 -2.00 9.86
CA TYR A 436 -19.05 -2.16 11.11
C TYR A 436 -17.69 -1.46 11.05
N ALA A 437 -16.99 -1.60 9.93
CA ALA A 437 -15.64 -1.10 9.71
C ALA A 437 -15.48 -0.58 8.29
N LEU A 438 -14.65 0.44 8.14
CA LEU A 438 -14.48 1.14 6.86
C LEU A 438 -13.05 1.57 6.65
N MET A 439 -12.48 1.23 5.49
CA MET A 439 -11.23 1.78 4.99
C MET A 439 -11.50 2.76 3.84
N CYS A 440 -11.15 4.03 4.05
CA CYS A 440 -11.23 5.08 3.04
C CYS A 440 -9.88 5.73 2.85
N SER A 441 -9.49 6.01 1.61
CA SER A 441 -8.23 6.73 1.38
C SER A 441 -8.44 8.23 1.29
N ASN A 442 -7.47 8.99 1.77
CA ASN A 442 -7.37 10.43 1.55
C ASN A 442 -6.21 10.82 0.62
N SER A 443 -5.55 9.84 -0.02
CA SER A 443 -4.45 10.06 -0.95
C SER A 443 -4.30 8.88 -1.90
N TYR A 444 -4.09 9.16 -3.17
CA TYR A 444 -3.88 8.18 -4.24
C TYR A 444 -2.43 7.70 -4.35
N SER A 445 -1.61 7.99 -3.34
CA SER A 445 -0.17 7.71 -3.38
C SER A 445 0.08 6.20 -3.51
N GLY A 446 -0.62 5.36 -2.74
CA GLY A 446 -0.58 3.90 -2.91
C GLY A 446 0.68 3.22 -2.38
N ILE A 447 0.74 1.91 -2.59
CA ILE A 447 1.88 1.02 -2.33
C ILE A 447 2.71 0.91 -3.61
N ILE A 448 4.04 0.79 -3.45
CA ILE A 448 4.98 0.61 -4.57
C ILE A 448 4.52 -0.57 -5.44
N SER A 449 4.16 -0.28 -6.69
CA SER A 449 3.60 -1.25 -7.63
C SER A 449 3.68 -0.72 -9.07
N SER A 450 3.49 -1.60 -10.05
CA SER A 450 3.43 -1.24 -11.48
C SER A 450 2.26 -0.32 -11.85
N TYR A 451 1.12 -0.40 -11.13
CA TYR A 451 -0.10 0.35 -11.45
C TYR A 451 -0.20 1.73 -10.78
N GLN A 452 0.65 2.05 -9.80
CA GLN A 452 0.56 3.30 -9.02
C GLN A 452 0.55 4.57 -9.90
N VAL A 453 1.33 4.58 -10.99
CA VAL A 453 1.46 5.73 -11.90
C VAL A 453 0.11 6.07 -12.55
N GLY A 454 -0.69 5.05 -12.87
CA GLY A 454 -2.04 5.24 -13.41
C GLY A 454 -2.94 5.97 -12.41
N PHE A 455 -2.88 5.60 -11.13
CA PHE A 455 -3.66 6.27 -10.09
C PHE A 455 -3.18 7.68 -9.77
N TRP A 456 -1.88 7.95 -9.87
CA TRP A 456 -1.37 9.32 -9.72
C TRP A 456 -1.87 10.24 -10.85
N ALA A 457 -1.92 9.73 -12.08
CA ALA A 457 -2.52 10.44 -13.20
C ALA A 457 -4.00 10.69 -12.93
N LEU A 458 -4.78 9.65 -12.58
CA LEU A 458 -6.21 9.77 -12.31
C LEU A 458 -6.52 10.76 -11.18
N GLY A 459 -5.85 10.63 -10.03
CA GLY A 459 -6.01 11.52 -8.88
C GLY A 459 -5.64 12.98 -9.16
N SER A 460 -4.88 13.24 -10.23
CA SER A 460 -4.46 14.56 -10.67
C SER A 460 -5.32 15.16 -11.79
N VAL A 461 -5.75 14.35 -12.77
CA VAL A 461 -6.46 14.83 -13.97
C VAL A 461 -7.98 14.81 -13.81
N VAL A 462 -8.51 13.89 -13.01
CA VAL A 462 -9.94 13.85 -12.71
C VAL A 462 -10.28 15.06 -11.85
N SER A 463 -11.37 15.74 -12.18
CA SER A 463 -11.86 16.90 -11.44
C SER A 463 -12.55 16.51 -10.12
N HIS A 464 -11.80 15.84 -9.24
CA HIS A 464 -12.27 15.40 -7.94
C HIS A 464 -12.79 16.55 -7.09
N LYS A 465 -13.78 16.28 -6.23
CA LYS A 465 -14.31 17.29 -5.29
C LYS A 465 -13.29 17.77 -4.26
N SER A 466 -12.22 17.00 -4.05
CA SER A 466 -11.09 17.41 -3.23
C SER A 466 -9.83 16.62 -3.61
N ARG A 467 -8.67 17.09 -3.14
CA ARG A 467 -7.40 16.35 -3.21
C ARG A 467 -7.38 15.06 -2.37
N LYS A 468 -8.39 14.84 -1.52
CA LYS A 468 -8.52 13.63 -0.71
C LYS A 468 -9.31 12.57 -1.45
N ASN A 469 -8.61 11.71 -2.19
CA ASN A 469 -9.19 10.62 -2.98
C ASN A 469 -8.17 9.49 -3.15
N ASP A 470 -8.63 8.29 -3.52
CA ASP A 470 -7.79 7.12 -3.84
C ASP A 470 -7.43 7.03 -5.35
N GLY A 471 -7.71 8.09 -6.12
CA GLY A 471 -7.55 8.16 -7.57
C GLY A 471 -8.85 7.89 -8.31
N MET A 472 -9.86 7.32 -7.64
CA MET A 472 -11.18 7.04 -8.22
C MET A 472 -12.31 7.60 -7.35
N VAL A 473 -12.21 7.43 -6.04
CA VAL A 473 -13.25 7.73 -5.06
C VAL A 473 -12.72 8.75 -4.06
N GLU A 474 -13.46 9.83 -3.87
CA GLU A 474 -13.17 10.82 -2.84
C GLU A 474 -13.40 10.25 -1.45
N PHE A 475 -12.55 10.65 -0.50
CA PHE A 475 -12.67 10.27 0.92
C PHE A 475 -14.09 10.51 1.47
N HIS A 476 -14.71 11.64 1.11
CA HIS A 476 -16.06 11.97 1.57
C HIS A 476 -17.13 11.03 1.00
N SER A 477 -17.00 10.65 -0.28
CA SER A 477 -17.90 9.67 -0.89
C SER A 477 -17.75 8.32 -0.22
N CYS A 478 -16.50 7.88 0.02
CA CYS A 478 -16.22 6.66 0.76
C CYS A 478 -16.78 6.66 2.19
N ALA A 479 -16.63 7.76 2.91
CA ALA A 479 -17.12 7.88 4.27
C ALA A 479 -18.65 7.75 4.38
N GLY A 480 -19.40 8.01 3.30
CA GLY A 480 -20.85 7.77 3.26
C GLY A 480 -21.65 8.50 4.35
N GLY A 481 -21.14 9.65 4.82
CA GLY A 481 -21.71 10.43 5.93
C GLY A 481 -21.22 10.05 7.34
N ILE A 482 -20.27 9.11 7.47
CA ILE A 482 -19.54 8.89 8.73
C ILE A 482 -18.57 10.07 8.96
N PRO A 483 -18.55 10.71 10.14
CA PRO A 483 -17.69 11.86 10.38
C PRO A 483 -16.20 11.53 10.28
N ALA A 484 -15.43 12.40 9.62
CA ALA A 484 -13.98 12.25 9.49
C ALA A 484 -13.25 12.13 10.84
N SER A 485 -13.80 12.73 11.90
CA SER A 485 -13.24 12.64 13.27
C SER A 485 -13.30 11.24 13.89
N LYS A 486 -14.02 10.30 13.27
CA LYS A 486 -14.03 8.89 13.69
C LYS A 486 -12.91 8.07 13.04
N PHE A 487 -12.25 8.61 12.03
CA PHE A 487 -11.20 7.91 11.30
C PHE A 487 -9.83 8.21 11.93
N GLY A 488 -9.00 7.17 12.04
CA GLY A 488 -7.59 7.27 12.38
C GLY A 488 -6.71 6.65 11.30
N ASP A 489 -5.43 6.96 11.32
CA ASP A 489 -4.44 6.58 10.30
C ASP A 489 -3.55 5.39 10.73
N ASP A 490 -3.93 4.67 11.79
CA ASP A 490 -3.31 3.41 12.20
C ASP A 490 -4.17 2.23 11.70
N TYR A 491 -3.53 1.15 11.26
CA TYR A 491 -4.21 -0.07 10.82
C TYR A 491 -5.03 -0.74 11.95
N ARG A 492 -4.91 -0.29 13.20
CA ARG A 492 -5.78 -0.71 14.32
C ARG A 492 -7.12 0.02 14.37
N ASP A 493 -7.25 1.14 13.65
CA ASP A 493 -8.45 1.94 13.67
C ASP A 493 -9.56 1.25 12.86
N ARG A 494 -10.69 0.98 13.51
CA ARG A 494 -11.86 0.37 12.85
C ARG A 494 -12.36 1.20 11.66
N PHE A 495 -12.26 2.52 11.77
CA PHE A 495 -12.45 3.44 10.66
C PHE A 495 -11.07 3.96 10.27
N TYR A 496 -10.52 3.40 9.21
CA TYR A 496 -9.14 3.59 8.82
C TYR A 496 -9.06 4.55 7.66
N VAL A 497 -8.41 5.69 7.88
CA VAL A 497 -8.07 6.63 6.81
C VAL A 497 -6.68 6.34 6.28
N SER A 498 -6.62 5.79 5.07
CA SER A 498 -5.39 5.35 4.45
C SER A 498 -4.84 6.36 3.44
N LYS A 499 -3.66 6.08 2.89
CA LYS A 499 -3.04 6.79 1.75
C LYS A 499 -2.86 5.88 0.54
N LEU A 500 -3.79 4.96 0.38
CA LEU A 500 -3.82 3.89 -0.62
C LEU A 500 -4.50 4.35 -1.91
N ASN A 501 -4.05 3.86 -3.06
CA ASN A 501 -4.82 4.02 -4.29
C ASN A 501 -6.02 3.04 -4.34
N HIS A 502 -6.88 3.19 -5.35
CA HIS A 502 -8.12 2.43 -5.43
C HIS A 502 -7.93 0.91 -5.54
N TYR A 503 -6.79 0.44 -6.06
CA TYR A 503 -6.48 -1.00 -6.08
C TYR A 503 -5.94 -1.49 -4.73
N ASP A 504 -5.14 -0.68 -4.05
CA ASP A 504 -4.59 -1.07 -2.77
C ASP A 504 -5.64 -1.14 -1.66
N VAL A 505 -6.71 -0.33 -1.72
CA VAL A 505 -7.86 -0.49 -0.82
C VAL A 505 -8.66 -1.79 -1.06
N ALA A 506 -8.38 -2.51 -2.14
CA ALA A 506 -8.83 -3.88 -2.39
C ALA A 506 -7.78 -4.93 -1.98
N PHE A 507 -6.79 -4.58 -1.16
CA PHE A 507 -5.69 -5.42 -0.69
C PHE A 507 -4.69 -5.85 -1.78
N ARG A 508 -4.82 -5.34 -3.01
CA ARG A 508 -4.07 -5.83 -4.17
C ARG A 508 -2.56 -5.69 -4.03
N GLY A 509 -2.09 -4.58 -3.48
CA GLY A 509 -0.67 -4.30 -3.26
C GLY A 509 -0.11 -4.82 -1.95
N GLY A 510 -0.91 -5.50 -1.12
CA GLY A 510 -0.47 -5.92 0.21
C GLY A 510 -0.36 -4.75 1.20
N ASP A 511 0.74 -4.67 1.93
CA ASP A 511 1.05 -3.69 2.97
C ASP A 511 2.37 -2.95 2.68
N ALA A 512 2.41 -1.65 2.96
CA ALA A 512 3.66 -0.90 2.92
C ALA A 512 4.60 -1.30 4.07
N LEU A 513 5.91 -1.22 3.81
CA LEU A 513 6.94 -1.63 4.78
C LEU A 513 6.98 -0.80 6.05
N LEU A 514 6.99 0.54 5.92
CA LEU A 514 7.26 1.46 7.01
C LEU A 514 6.26 2.63 7.07
N ASP A 515 5.01 2.38 6.70
CA ASP A 515 3.92 3.37 6.70
C ASP A 515 2.61 2.73 7.17
N LYS A 516 2.20 3.04 8.42
CA LYS A 516 0.98 2.49 9.02
C LYS A 516 -0.30 2.91 8.31
N ALA A 517 -0.29 4.04 7.59
CA ALA A 517 -1.42 4.52 6.79
C ALA A 517 -1.54 3.79 5.44
N LYS A 518 -0.70 2.79 5.18
CA LYS A 518 -0.71 1.96 3.97
C LYS A 518 -0.62 0.45 4.26
N MET A 519 -1.22 0.00 5.36
CA MET A 519 -1.26 -1.42 5.74
C MET A 519 -2.69 -2.03 5.72
N PRO A 520 -3.34 -2.16 4.55
CA PRO A 520 -4.71 -2.66 4.45
C PRO A 520 -4.87 -4.13 4.83
N VAL A 521 -3.89 -4.99 4.54
CA VAL A 521 -3.95 -6.43 4.89
C VAL A 521 -3.80 -6.59 6.39
N LYS A 522 -2.82 -5.91 7.00
CA LYS A 522 -2.69 -5.88 8.47
C LYS A 522 -3.96 -5.33 9.12
N TRP A 523 -4.54 -4.26 8.56
CA TRP A 523 -5.80 -3.72 9.06
C TRP A 523 -6.89 -4.80 9.13
N PHE A 524 -7.07 -5.57 8.05
CA PHE A 524 -8.08 -6.63 8.02
C PHE A 524 -7.79 -7.77 9.03
N GLU A 525 -6.53 -8.18 9.18
CA GLU A 525 -6.13 -9.19 10.16
C GLU A 525 -6.38 -8.78 11.61
N CYS A 526 -6.21 -7.50 11.92
CA CYS A 526 -6.30 -6.97 13.29
C CYS A 526 -7.71 -6.50 13.68
N LEU A 527 -8.62 -6.43 12.71
CA LEU A 527 -9.90 -5.72 12.79
C LEU A 527 -10.93 -6.36 13.74
N LEU A 528 -11.02 -7.70 13.69
CA LEU A 528 -12.16 -8.47 14.21
C LEU A 528 -11.80 -9.44 15.31
#